data_AF-A0A1T4XB03-F1
#
_entry.id   AF-A0A1T4XB03-F1
#
_cell.length_a   1.000
_cell.length_b   1.000
_cell.length_c   1.000
_cell.angle_alpha   90.00
_cell.angle_beta   90.00
_cell.angle_gamma   90.00
#
_symmetry.space_group_name_H-M   'P 1'
#
loop_
_entity.id
_entity.type
_entity.pdbx_description
1 polymer ?
#
loop_
_entity_poly.entity_id
_entity_poly.type
_entity_poly.pdbx_seq_one_letter_code
_entity_poly.pdbx_strand_id
1 'polypeptide(L)'
;MEKICVLNSNKICDECNMCNICDLNPEKLCDNCGRCLEDNKDYIEIRIDGILDNEEELSDYIYDETIENLDDEFEYDEEDAFNDSLYIEDIPELKEEYDKKINKILKRKE
;
A
#
# COMPACT_ATOMS: atom_id res chain seq x y z
N MET A 1 -21.51 5.99 -12.28
CA MET A 1 -20.05 5.98 -12.11
C MET A 1 -19.48 5.02 -13.13
N GLU A 2 -18.50 5.48 -13.90
CA GLU A 2 -17.73 4.61 -14.80
C GLU A 2 -16.78 3.76 -13.95
N LYS A 3 -16.68 2.46 -14.26
CA LYS A 3 -15.81 1.55 -13.52
C LYS A 3 -14.41 1.56 -14.15
N ILE A 4 -13.38 1.62 -13.33
CA ILE A 4 -11.99 1.47 -13.78
C ILE A 4 -11.72 0.00 -14.13
N CYS A 5 -10.85 -0.24 -15.11
CA CYS A 5 -10.41 -1.56 -15.50
C CYS A 5 -9.54 -2.20 -14.40
N VAL A 6 -9.88 -3.43 -14.00
CA VAL A 6 -9.14 -4.16 -12.95
C VAL A 6 -7.71 -4.55 -13.37
N LEU A 7 -7.43 -4.60 -14.67
CA LEU A 7 -6.09 -4.89 -15.19
C LEU A 7 -5.28 -3.63 -15.48
N ASN A 8 -5.91 -2.45 -15.50
CA ASN A 8 -5.25 -1.18 -15.82
C ASN A 8 -5.98 -0.02 -15.15
N SER A 9 -5.40 0.51 -14.08
CA SER A 9 -5.93 1.62 -13.28
C SER A 9 -6.13 2.91 -14.09
N ASN A 10 -5.40 3.10 -15.18
CA ASN A 10 -5.49 4.29 -16.04
C ASN A 10 -6.54 4.16 -17.16
N LYS A 11 -7.33 3.08 -17.17
CA LYS A 11 -8.28 2.79 -18.24
C LYS A 11 -9.70 2.63 -17.68
N ILE A 12 -10.67 3.34 -18.27
CA ILE A 12 -12.10 3.07 -18.06
C ILE A 12 -12.45 1.71 -18.67
N CYS A 13 -13.18 0.88 -17.93
CA CYS A 13 -13.61 -0.43 -18.40
C CYS A 13 -14.47 -0.31 -19.66
N ASP A 14 -14.00 -0.91 -20.75
CA ASP A 14 -14.64 -0.95 -22.06
C ASP A 14 -15.32 -2.30 -22.35
N GLU A 15 -15.53 -3.12 -21.30
CA GLU A 15 -16.13 -4.45 -21.38
C GLU A 15 -15.42 -5.41 -22.36
N CYS A 16 -14.10 -5.24 -22.56
CA CYS A 16 -13.32 -6.08 -23.48
C CYS A 16 -13.19 -7.56 -23.08
N ASN A 17 -13.61 -7.94 -21.86
CA ASN A 17 -13.54 -9.31 -21.32
C ASN A 17 -12.12 -9.90 -21.20
N MET A 18 -11.07 -9.10 -21.33
CA MET A 18 -9.68 -9.58 -21.19
C MET A 18 -9.37 -10.10 -19.78
N CYS A 19 -9.98 -9.53 -18.74
CA CYS A 19 -9.86 -10.02 -17.37
C CYS A 19 -10.46 -11.43 -17.13
N ASN A 20 -11.19 -11.97 -18.10
CA ASN A 20 -11.72 -13.33 -18.04
C ASN A 20 -10.84 -14.35 -18.78
N ILE A 21 -9.72 -13.94 -19.38
CA ILE A 21 -8.80 -14.83 -20.10
C ILE A 21 -7.78 -15.44 -19.12
N CYS A 22 -7.38 -16.68 -19.38
CA CYS A 22 -6.37 -17.36 -18.57
C CYS A 22 -4.96 -16.80 -18.86
N ASP A 23 -4.26 -16.37 -17.80
CA ASP A 23 -2.89 -15.83 -17.90
C ASP A 23 -1.89 -16.83 -18.52
N LEU A 24 -2.10 -18.14 -18.31
CA LEU A 24 -1.24 -19.18 -18.88
C LEU A 24 -1.63 -19.59 -20.30
N ASN A 25 -2.89 -19.35 -20.71
CA ASN A 25 -3.38 -19.75 -22.03
C ASN A 25 -4.36 -18.70 -22.58
N PRO A 26 -3.89 -17.83 -23.49
CA PRO A 26 -4.71 -16.78 -24.10
C PRO A 26 -5.94 -17.27 -24.89
N GLU A 27 -5.98 -18.55 -25.30
CA GLU A 27 -7.12 -19.12 -26.02
C GLU A 27 -8.22 -19.65 -25.07
N LYS A 28 -8.00 -19.59 -23.76
CA LYS A 28 -8.87 -20.20 -22.75
C LYS A 28 -9.49 -19.14 -21.83
N LEU A 29 -10.81 -19.25 -21.61
CA LEU A 29 -11.48 -18.53 -20.51
C LEU A 29 -11.03 -19.09 -19.16
N CYS A 30 -10.77 -18.22 -18.20
CA CYS A 30 -10.38 -18.62 -16.86
C CYS A 30 -11.50 -19.46 -16.22
N ASP A 31 -11.14 -20.66 -15.78
CA ASP A 31 -12.01 -21.59 -15.07
C ASP A 31 -11.62 -21.71 -13.59
N ASN A 32 -10.85 -20.75 -13.07
CA ASN A 32 -10.33 -20.71 -11.70
C ASN A 32 -9.56 -21.98 -11.30
N CYS A 33 -8.88 -22.64 -12.25
CA CYS A 33 -8.08 -23.84 -11.94
C CYS A 33 -6.85 -23.58 -11.06
N GLY A 34 -6.46 -22.32 -10.84
CA GLY A 34 -5.35 -21.95 -9.96
C GLY A 34 -3.96 -22.30 -10.45
N ARG A 35 -3.80 -22.92 -11.63
CA ARG A 35 -2.48 -23.30 -12.18
C ARG A 35 -1.55 -22.11 -12.41
N CYS A 36 -2.08 -20.91 -12.67
CA CYS A 36 -1.29 -19.68 -12.76
C CYS A 36 -0.68 -19.25 -11.41
N LEU A 37 -1.16 -19.83 -10.30
CA LEU A 37 -0.67 -19.57 -8.95
C LEU A 37 0.22 -20.70 -8.42
N GLU A 38 0.35 -21.82 -9.14
CA GLU A 38 1.22 -22.92 -8.72
C GLU A 38 2.68 -22.45 -8.70
N ASP A 39 3.28 -22.49 -7.52
CA ASP A 39 4.71 -22.25 -7.27
C ASP A 39 5.32 -23.53 -6.67
N ASN A 40 6.65 -23.64 -6.66
CA ASN A 40 7.37 -24.79 -6.09
C ASN A 40 7.38 -24.81 -4.55
N LYS A 41 6.35 -24.25 -3.90
CA LYS A 41 6.22 -24.14 -2.44
C LYS A 41 5.12 -25.04 -1.94
N ASP A 42 5.31 -25.61 -0.75
CA ASP A 42 4.33 -26.48 -0.11
C ASP A 42 3.03 -25.75 0.30
N TYR A 43 3.10 -24.42 0.46
CA TYR A 43 1.96 -23.56 0.72
C TYR A 43 2.16 -22.18 0.09
N ILE A 44 1.05 -21.52 -0.23
CA ILE A 44 0.99 -20.14 -0.69
C ILE A 44 0.36 -19.33 0.43
N GLU A 45 0.92 -18.16 0.74
CA GLU A 45 0.37 -17.25 1.74
C GLU A 45 -0.05 -15.93 1.10
N ILE A 46 -1.20 -15.41 1.53
CA ILE A 46 -1.62 -14.03 1.26
C ILE A 46 -1.50 -13.30 2.59
N ARG A 47 -0.57 -12.36 2.67
CA ARG A 47 -0.40 -11.51 3.85
C ARG A 47 -1.48 -10.44 3.85
N ILE A 48 -2.18 -10.31 4.96
CA ILE A 48 -3.17 -9.24 5.19
C ILE A 48 -2.48 -8.21 6.09
N ASP A 49 -2.24 -7.01 5.56
CA ASP A 49 -1.60 -5.93 6.32
C ASP A 49 -2.60 -5.10 7.16
N GLY A 50 -3.88 -5.09 6.79
CA GLY A 50 -4.95 -4.41 7.52
C GLY A 50 -6.34 -4.92 7.13
N ILE A 51 -7.33 -4.69 8.00
CA ILE A 51 -8.75 -4.94 7.72
C ILE A 51 -9.44 -3.59 7.84
N LEU A 52 -10.18 -3.18 6.81
CA LEU A 52 -10.94 -1.94 6.80
C LEU A 52 -12.34 -2.20 7.34
N ASP A 53 -12.78 -1.40 8.30
CA ASP A 53 -14.11 -1.54 8.90
C ASP A 53 -15.20 -0.78 8.12
N ASN A 54 -14.80 0.19 7.29
CA ASN A 54 -15.68 0.99 6.45
C ASN A 54 -14.97 1.46 5.17
N GLU A 55 -15.75 1.96 4.20
CA GLU A 55 -15.24 2.42 2.90
C GLU A 55 -14.43 3.72 2.98
N GLU A 56 -14.61 4.53 4.03
CA GLU A 56 -13.86 5.80 4.18
C GLU A 56 -12.37 5.54 4.44
N GLU A 57 -12.04 4.43 5.09
CA GLU A 57 -10.66 3.98 5.33
C GLU A 57 -9.93 3.55 4.06
N LEU A 58 -10.61 3.42 2.91
CA LEU A 58 -9.96 3.08 1.64
C LEU A 58 -8.92 4.12 1.23
N SER A 59 -9.13 5.40 1.52
CA SER A 59 -8.19 6.47 1.14
C SER A 59 -6.80 6.28 1.75
N ASP A 60 -6.72 5.70 2.95
CA ASP A 60 -5.48 5.54 3.70
C ASP A 60 -4.61 4.39 3.16
N TYR A 61 -5.20 3.49 2.34
CA TYR A 61 -4.56 2.29 1.80
C TYR A 61 -4.39 2.30 0.28
N ILE A 62 -5.00 3.26 -0.42
CA ILE A 62 -4.69 3.51 -1.84
C ILE A 62 -3.32 4.19 -1.89
N TYR A 63 -2.26 3.37 -2.01
CA TYR A 63 -0.89 3.85 -2.22
C TYR A 63 -0.79 4.67 -3.52
N ASP A 64 0.03 5.72 -3.46
CA ASP A 64 0.27 6.84 -4.39
C ASP A 64 0.45 6.56 -5.90
N GLU A 65 0.47 5.31 -6.40
CA GLU A 65 0.68 5.06 -7.84
C GLU A 65 -0.49 5.57 -8.73
N THR A 66 -1.68 5.79 -8.17
CA THR A 66 -2.78 6.45 -8.90
C THR A 66 -2.75 7.98 -8.85
N ILE A 67 -1.94 8.58 -7.97
CA ILE A 67 -1.82 10.05 -7.84
C ILE A 67 -0.84 10.63 -8.87
N GLU A 68 0.06 9.82 -9.44
CA GLU A 68 1.00 10.28 -10.49
C GLU A 68 0.32 10.69 -11.82
N ASN A 69 -0.98 10.46 -12.01
CA ASN A 69 -1.71 10.84 -13.24
C ASN A 69 -2.71 12.00 -13.05
N LEU A 70 -2.59 12.77 -11.97
CA LEU A 70 -3.20 14.10 -11.87
C LEU A 70 -2.25 15.13 -12.50
N ASP A 71 -2.11 15.08 -13.83
CA ASP A 71 -1.58 16.20 -14.59
C ASP A 71 -2.59 17.36 -14.54
N ASP A 72 -2.43 18.26 -13.58
CA ASP A 72 -2.17 19.69 -13.84
C ASP A 72 -2.25 20.52 -12.54
N GLU A 73 -1.12 21.17 -12.24
CA GLU A 73 -0.97 22.37 -11.39
C GLU A 73 -0.95 22.17 -9.86
N PHE A 74 0.04 21.42 -9.36
CA PHE A 74 0.68 21.79 -8.08
C PHE A 74 2.04 22.42 -8.39
N GLU A 75 2.06 23.76 -8.41
CA GLU A 75 3.28 24.55 -8.38
C GLU A 75 4.00 24.19 -7.06
N TYR A 76 5.17 23.55 -7.15
CA TYR A 76 6.06 23.44 -5.99
C TYR A 76 6.54 24.86 -5.70
N ASP A 77 5.86 25.54 -4.78
CA ASP A 77 6.43 26.69 -4.12
C ASP A 77 7.57 26.14 -3.23
N GLU A 78 8.83 26.30 -3.67
CA GLU A 78 10.04 25.88 -2.92
C GLU A 78 10.17 26.59 -1.56
N GLU A 79 9.23 27.46 -1.20
CA GLU A 79 9.21 28.24 0.04
C GLU A 79 8.19 27.81 1.10
N ASP A 80 7.51 26.65 0.99
CA ASP A 80 6.76 26.08 2.13
C ASP A 80 7.67 25.22 3.05
N ALA A 81 8.55 25.95 3.70
CA ALA A 81 8.71 25.97 5.16
C ALA A 81 8.65 24.64 5.94
N PHE A 82 9.84 24.29 6.46
CA PHE A 82 10.05 23.63 7.74
C PHE A 82 9.53 22.19 7.83
N ASN A 83 10.44 21.26 7.55
CA ASN A 83 10.44 19.97 8.22
C ASN A 83 10.73 20.19 9.73
N ASP A 84 9.78 20.78 10.48
CA ASP A 84 9.85 20.92 11.94
C ASP A 84 9.48 19.60 12.62
N SER A 85 10.05 18.51 12.10
CA SER A 85 10.03 17.23 12.80
C SER A 85 10.90 17.38 14.04
N LEU A 86 10.28 17.80 15.14
CA LEU A 86 10.90 17.79 16.46
C LEU A 86 11.22 16.33 16.82
N TYR A 87 12.50 15.98 16.93
CA TYR A 87 12.88 14.64 17.35
C TYR A 87 12.58 14.48 18.84
N ILE A 88 12.33 13.25 19.28
CA ILE A 88 12.14 12.91 20.71
C ILE A 88 13.33 13.42 21.56
N GLU A 89 14.52 13.48 20.95
CA GLU A 89 15.75 13.96 21.59
C GLU A 89 15.77 15.49 21.84
N ASP A 90 14.94 16.25 21.12
CA ASP A 90 14.86 17.71 21.21
C ASP A 90 13.88 18.19 22.30
N ILE A 91 13.01 17.30 22.79
CA ILE A 91 12.05 17.57 23.85
C ILE A 91 12.55 16.94 25.17
N PRO A 92 13.02 17.75 26.15
CA PRO A 92 13.69 17.23 27.36
C PRO A 92 12.90 16.19 28.13
N GLU A 93 11.58 16.38 28.28
CA GLU A 93 10.73 15.42 29.01
C GLU A 93 10.60 14.08 28.27
N LEU A 94 10.47 14.12 26.94
CA LEU A 94 10.32 12.93 26.11
C LEU A 94 11.63 12.14 26.01
N LYS A 95 12.76 12.85 25.92
CA LYS A 95 14.09 12.25 25.99
C LYS A 95 14.30 11.47 27.29
N GLU A 96 13.95 12.06 28.43
CA GLU A 96 14.09 11.41 29.73
C GLU A 96 13.24 10.14 29.84
N GLU A 97 12.02 10.16 29.28
CA GLU A 97 11.15 8.98 29.27
C GLU A 97 11.66 7.88 28.32
N TYR A 98 12.15 8.27 27.14
CA TYR A 98 12.75 7.36 26.17
C TYR A 98 13.98 6.64 26.76
N ASP A 99 14.90 7.40 27.39
CA ASP A 99 16.10 6.86 28.02
C ASP A 99 15.75 5.90 29.17
N LYS A 100 14.74 6.22 29.99
CA LYS A 100 14.26 5.32 31.05
C LYS A 100 13.74 4.00 30.47
N LYS A 101 12.95 4.06 29.37
CA LYS A 101 12.39 2.88 28.72
C LYS A 101 13.49 2.00 28.11
N ILE A 102 14.42 2.59 27.36
CA ILE A 102 15.54 1.88 26.74
C ILE A 102 16.42 1.21 27.80
N ASN A 103 16.80 1.94 28.85
CA ASN A 103 17.63 1.38 29.92
C ASN A 103 16.94 0.23 30.67
N LYS A 104 15.62 0.28 30.86
CA LYS A 104 14.85 -0.81 31.46
C LYS A 104 14.81 -2.05 30.55
N ILE A 105 14.75 -1.86 29.24
CA ILE A 105 14.81 -2.95 28.26
C ILE A 105 16.21 -3.58 28.24
N LEU A 106 17.26 -2.77 28.27
CA LEU A 106 18.65 -3.26 28.26
C LEU A 106 19.00 -4.02 29.54
N LYS A 107 18.60 -3.53 30.72
CA LYS A 107 18.80 -4.22 32.01
C LYS A 107 18.00 -5.51 32.18
N ARG A 108 16.98 -5.75 31.36
CA ARG A 108 16.21 -7.01 31.33
C ARG A 108 16.88 -8.10 30.48
N LYS A 109 17.88 -7.73 29.68
CA LYS A 109 18.61 -8.64 28.80
C LYS A 109 19.94 -9.15 29.40
N GLU A 110 20.25 -8.76 30.64
CA GLU A 110 21.32 -9.31 31.50
C GLU A 110 20.71 -10.23 32.56
#